data_AF-A0A484LFB1-F1
#
_entry.id   AF-A0A484LFB1-F1
#
_cell.length_a   1.000
_cell.length_b   1.000
_cell.length_c   1.000
_cell.angle_alpha   90.00
_cell.angle_beta   90.00
_cell.angle_gamma   90.00
#
_symmetry.space_group_name_H-M   'P 1'
#
loop_
_entity.id
_entity.type
_entity.pdbx_description
1 polymer ?
#
loop_
_entity_poly.entity_id
_entity_poly.type
_entity_poly.pdbx_seq_one_letter_code
_entity_poly.pdbx_strand_id
1 'polypeptide(L)' 'MTESIPFKNLHNREYHGHKKKVHSVAWNCIGTKLASGSVDQTARIWHIDPHGH' A
#
# COMPACT_ATOMS: atom_id res chain seq x y z
N MET A 1 -26.52 0.35 12.70
CA MET A 1 -26.76 0.26 11.24
C MET A 1 -25.39 0.35 10.58
N THR A 2 -24.73 -0.78 10.36
CA THR A 2 -23.41 -0.82 9.70
C THR A 2 -23.62 -1.49 8.35
N GLU A 3 -23.69 -0.69 7.29
CA GLU A 3 -23.70 -1.23 5.93
C GLU A 3 -22.32 -1.85 5.66
N SER A 4 -22.29 -3.17 5.44
CA SER A 4 -21.05 -3.83 5.07
C SER A 4 -20.74 -3.50 3.61
N ILE A 5 -19.65 -2.80 3.38
CA ILE A 5 -19.16 -2.51 2.04
C ILE A 5 -18.72 -3.84 1.40
N PRO A 6 -19.29 -4.26 0.25
CA PRO A 6 -18.87 -5.49 -0.41
C PRO A 6 -17.43 -5.36 -0.92
N PHE A 7 -16.58 -6.37 -0.67
CA PHE A 7 -15.17 -6.41 -1.12
C PHE A 7 -14.98 -6.20 -2.64
N LYS A 8 -16.01 -6.42 -3.45
CA LYS A 8 -15.99 -6.16 -4.90
C LYS A 8 -15.85 -4.68 -5.28
N ASN A 9 -16.13 -3.76 -4.37
CA ASN A 9 -16.05 -2.31 -4.62
C ASN A 9 -14.75 -1.67 -4.06
N LEU A 10 -13.73 -2.48 -3.75
CA LEU A 10 -12.43 -1.98 -3.31
C LEU A 10 -11.51 -1.77 -4.51
N HIS A 11 -10.86 -0.61 -4.59
CA HIS A 11 -9.85 -0.32 -5.59
C HIS A 11 -8.53 -1.01 -5.20
N ASN A 12 -8.03 -1.92 -6.03
CA ASN A 12 -6.69 -2.47 -5.90
C ASN A 12 -5.69 -1.55 -6.62
N ARG A 13 -4.64 -1.14 -5.92
CA ARG A 13 -3.54 -0.37 -6.51
C ARG A 13 -2.25 -1.14 -6.38
N GLU A 14 -1.57 -1.35 -7.50
CA GLU A 14 -0.29 -2.04 -7.57
C GLU A 14 0.85 -1.02 -7.66
N TYR A 15 1.90 -1.22 -6.86
CA TYR A 15 3.08 -0.35 -6.84
C TYR A 15 4.28 -1.08 -7.42
N HIS A 16 4.63 -0.73 -8.65
CA HIS A 16 5.80 -1.29 -9.34
C HIS A 16 7.05 -0.47 -9.01
N GLY A 17 8.12 -1.15 -8.57
CA GLY A 17 9.40 -0.48 -8.37
C GLY A 17 10.47 -1.33 -7.72
N HIS A 18 10.09 -2.31 -6.89
CA HIS A 18 11.04 -3.27 -6.38
C HIS A 18 11.45 -4.27 -7.45
N LYS A 19 12.76 -4.51 -7.58
CA LYS A 19 13.32 -5.43 -8.58
C LYS A 19 13.39 -6.88 -8.09
N LYS A 20 13.15 -7.09 -6.79
CA LYS A 20 13.16 -8.40 -6.13
C LYS A 20 12.02 -8.49 -5.11
N LYS A 21 11.87 -9.67 -4.52
CA LYS A 21 10.85 -9.98 -3.51
C LYS A 21 10.82 -8.95 -2.39
N VAL A 22 9.63 -8.45 -2.08
CA VAL A 22 9.35 -7.60 -0.92
C VAL A 22 9.16 -8.52 0.28
N HIS A 23 9.85 -8.24 1.38
CA HIS A 23 9.76 -9.05 2.60
C HIS A 23 9.01 -8.35 3.73
N SER A 24 8.93 -7.02 3.69
CA SER A 24 8.31 -6.24 4.76
C SER A 24 7.52 -5.08 4.18
N VAL A 25 6.37 -4.81 4.78
CA VAL A 25 5.52 -3.65 4.49
C VAL A 25 5.03 -3.04 5.80
N ALA A 26 4.99 -1.72 5.89
CA ALA A 26 4.52 -1.01 7.08
C ALA A 26 3.83 0.30 6.71
N TRP A 27 2.68 0.56 7.32
CA TRP A 27 1.94 1.81 7.16
C TRP A 27 2.41 2.84 8.19
N ASN A 28 2.36 4.12 7.81
CA ASN A 28 2.38 5.18 8.82
C ASN A 28 1.04 5.21 9.59
N CYS A 29 1.03 5.82 10.76
CA CYS A 29 -0.17 5.91 11.61
C CYS A 29 -1.36 6.62 10.94
N ILE A 30 -1.10 7.51 9.97
CA ILE A 30 -2.13 8.28 9.27
C ILE A 30 -2.71 7.50 8.06
N GLY A 31 -2.05 6.43 7.60
CA GLY A 31 -2.48 5.66 6.43
C GLY A 31 -2.20 6.32 5.07
N THR A 32 -1.45 7.43 5.05
CA THR A 32 -1.10 8.17 3.82
C THR A 32 0.22 7.73 3.20
N LYS A 33 1.01 6.93 3.92
CA LYS A 33 2.29 6.42 3.45
C LYS A 33 2.45 4.94 3.75
N LEU A 34 2.95 4.21 2.76
CA LEU A 34 3.32 2.82 2.87
C LEU A 34 4.82 2.68 2.63
N ALA A 35 5.53 2.08 3.59
CA ALA A 35 6.92 1.69 3.44
C ALA A 35 6.99 0.23 2.98
N SER A 36 7.87 -0.06 2.02
CA SER A 36 8.18 -1.42 1.58
C SER A 36 9.68 -1.67 1.55
N GLY A 37 10.12 -2.84 2.03
CA GLY A 37 11.52 -3.27 2.02
C GLY A 37 11.71 -4.55 1.21
N SER A 38 12.74 -4.58 0.36
CA SER A 38 12.99 -5.66 -0.60
C SER A 38 14.42 -6.20 -0.54
N VAL A 39 14.61 -7.42 -1.04
CA VAL A 39 15.94 -8.04 -1.29
C VAL A 39 16.74 -7.27 -2.33
N ASP A 40 16.13 -6.34 -3.06
CA ASP A 40 16.85 -5.45 -3.96
C ASP A 40 17.73 -4.41 -3.25
N GLN A 41 17.84 -4.51 -1.92
CA GLN A 41 18.64 -3.63 -1.05
C GLN A 41 18.09 -2.21 -0.99
N THR A 42 16.80 -2.03 -1.30
CA THR A 42 16.13 -0.74 -1.21
C THR A 42 14.90 -0.83 -0.31
N ALA A 43 14.65 0.29 0.38
CA ALA A 43 13.35 0.59 0.96
C ALA A 43 12.71 1.70 0.13
N ARG A 44 11.40 1.61 -0.09
CA ARG A 44 10.62 2.60 -0.84
C ARG A 44 9.45 3.09 0.01
N ILE A 45 9.14 4.38 -0.13
CA ILE A 45 7.97 5.00 0.49
C ILE A 45 7.00 5.37 -0.62
N TRP A 46 5.77 4.90 -0.49
CA TRP A 46 4.67 5.16 -1.41
C TRP A 46 3.70 6.13 -0.76
N HIS A 47 3.40 7.21 -1.46
CA HIS A 47 2.33 8.12 -1.05
C HIS A 47 1.00 7.56 -1.56
N ILE A 48 0.07 7.40 -0.64
CA ILE A 48 -1.24 6.82 -0.91
C ILE A 48 -2.26 7.87 -0.51
N ASP A 49 -3.06 8.28 -1.50
CA ASP A 49 -4.19 9.15 -1.25
C ASP A 49 -5.38 8.27 -0.88
N PRO A 50 -5.88 8.33 0.36
CA PRO A 50 -6.98 7.48 0.80
C PRO A 50 -8.33 7.92 0.23
N HIS A 51 -8.40 9.09 -0.44
CA HIS A 51 -9.65 9.67 -0.92
C HIS A 51 -9.88 9.52 -2.43
N GLY A 52 -8.89 9.02 -3.19
CA GLY A 52 -9.06 8.55 -4.57
C GLY A 52 -9.94 9.45 -5.42
N HIS A 53 -9.47 10.66 -5.72
CA HIS A 53 -10.18 11.59 -6.60
C HIS A 53 -10.19 11.12 -8.06
#